data_AF-M2RSV4-F1
#
_entry.id   AF-M2RSV4-F1
#
_cell.length_a   1.000
_cell.length_b   1.000
_cell.length_c   1.000
_cell.angle_alpha   90.00
_cell.angle_beta   90.00
_cell.angle_gamma   90.00
#
_symmetry.space_group_name_H-M   'P 1'
#
loop_
_entity.id
_entity.type
_entity.pdbx_description
1 polymer ?
#
loop_
_entity_poly.entity_id
_entity_poly.type
_entity_poly.pdbx_seq_one_letter_code
_entity_poly.pdbx_strand_id
1 'polypeptide(L)'
;TPPLLPPPRQTGLTWSDFQFGNDVGGLPTSPEIHQERQVSLEQTISKLRRERFRFTKSVPSDLNSRICCPRDRGAVLDIYAEALSKITPENHRQIYAEAKLKIKTVLGISKAGPRNDVFTKMLLAPIEPLYAMPRIEFRNDKFGHRAATRLQEWRDDGWPNQYPKNAIRKEKARKGKLRGWVDQNWEDEGAEEGDDS
;
A
#
# COMPACT_ATOMS: atom_id res chain seq x y z
N THR A 1 -5.45 -57.54 27.49
CA THR A 1 -6.89 -57.71 27.20
C THR A 1 -7.54 -56.35 27.25
N PRO A 2 -8.08 -55.79 26.15
CA PRO A 2 -8.70 -54.47 26.14
C PRO A 2 -10.09 -54.51 26.82
N PRO A 3 -10.59 -53.39 27.38
CA PRO A 3 -11.87 -53.36 28.09
C PRO A 3 -13.06 -53.55 27.14
N LEU A 4 -14.10 -54.22 27.66
CA LEU A 4 -15.20 -54.83 26.88
C LEU A 4 -16.31 -53.85 26.44
N LEU A 5 -16.28 -52.58 26.83
CA LEU A 5 -17.32 -51.59 26.48
C LEU A 5 -16.74 -50.19 26.29
N PRO A 6 -17.10 -49.46 25.21
CA PRO A 6 -16.75 -48.06 25.08
C PRO A 6 -17.54 -47.20 26.08
N PRO A 7 -16.96 -46.11 26.63
CA PRO A 7 -17.68 -45.23 27.53
C PRO A 7 -18.88 -44.57 26.81
N PRO A 8 -19.99 -44.32 27.52
CA PRO A 8 -21.18 -43.72 26.93
C PRO A 8 -20.86 -42.34 26.36
N ARG A 9 -21.34 -42.06 25.13
CA ARG A 9 -21.16 -40.76 24.48
C ARG A 9 -21.93 -39.69 25.24
N GLN A 10 -21.21 -38.78 25.90
CA GLN A 10 -21.80 -37.54 26.41
C GLN A 10 -22.12 -36.63 25.21
N THR A 11 -23.39 -36.33 25.00
CA THR A 11 -23.83 -35.27 24.10
C THR A 11 -23.92 -33.96 24.87
N GLY A 12 -22.94 -33.08 24.65
CA GLY A 12 -22.89 -31.74 25.22
C GLY A 12 -21.53 -31.45 25.83
N LEU A 13 -20.68 -30.74 25.09
CA LEU A 13 -19.52 -30.07 25.67
C LEU A 13 -20.04 -28.92 26.52
N THR A 14 -19.82 -28.97 27.82
CA THR A 14 -20.17 -27.87 28.73
C THR A 14 -18.97 -26.94 28.86
N TRP A 15 -19.19 -25.66 29.18
CA TRP A 15 -18.11 -24.69 29.34
C TRP A 15 -17.07 -25.12 30.40
N SER A 16 -17.48 -25.98 31.33
CA SER A 16 -16.63 -26.58 32.36
C SER A 16 -15.59 -27.56 31.82
N ASP A 17 -15.81 -28.18 30.64
CA ASP A 17 -14.85 -29.09 30.00
C ASP A 17 -13.63 -28.35 29.42
N PHE A 18 -13.71 -27.02 29.32
CA PHE A 18 -12.60 -26.17 28.88
C PHE A 18 -11.84 -25.53 30.05
N GLN A 19 -12.25 -25.82 31.30
CA GLN A 19 -11.61 -25.31 32.51
C GLN A 19 -10.70 -26.35 33.16
N PHE A 20 -9.97 -27.12 32.34
CA PHE A 20 -8.80 -27.82 32.86
C PHE A 20 -7.72 -26.79 33.16
N GLY A 21 -7.69 -26.35 34.42
CA GLY A 21 -6.60 -25.62 35.03
C GLY A 21 -5.37 -26.51 35.09
N ASN A 22 -4.75 -26.75 33.94
CA ASN A 22 -3.43 -27.33 33.88
C ASN A 22 -2.42 -26.24 34.22
N ASP A 23 -1.65 -26.53 35.27
CA ASP A 23 -0.53 -25.74 35.77
C ASP A 23 0.37 -25.30 34.61
N VAL A 24 0.36 -23.99 34.32
CA VAL A 24 1.04 -23.39 33.17
C VAL A 24 2.57 -23.38 33.35
N GLY A 25 3.06 -23.79 34.53
CA GLY A 25 4.49 -23.79 34.88
C GLY A 25 5.34 -24.90 34.26
N GLY A 26 4.73 -25.87 33.55
CA GLY A 26 5.43 -27.04 33.00
C GLY A 26 5.40 -27.19 31.48
N LEU A 27 4.88 -26.20 30.73
CA LEU A 27 4.90 -26.27 29.27
C LEU A 27 6.34 -25.99 28.80
N PRO A 28 6.94 -26.86 27.96
CA PRO A 28 8.19 -26.51 27.30
C PRO A 28 7.96 -25.21 26.55
N THR A 29 8.70 -24.17 26.92
CA THR A 29 8.73 -22.90 26.20
C THR A 29 8.95 -23.25 24.74
N SER A 30 7.89 -23.09 23.93
CA SER A 30 7.98 -23.23 22.48
C SER A 30 9.17 -22.38 22.08
N PRO A 31 10.17 -22.92 21.35
CA PRO A 31 11.24 -22.07 20.86
C PRO A 31 10.56 -20.92 20.12
N GLU A 32 10.92 -19.69 20.49
CA GLU A 32 10.58 -18.50 19.74
C GLU A 32 11.17 -18.68 18.34
N ILE A 33 10.42 -19.35 17.47
CA ILE A 33 10.69 -19.40 16.05
C ILE A 33 10.21 -18.04 15.52
N HIS A 34 10.95 -16.99 15.86
CA HIS A 34 11.11 -15.83 15.00
C HIS A 34 12.02 -16.18 13.81
N GLN A 35 11.85 -17.38 13.23
CA GLN A 35 12.28 -17.56 11.85
C GLN A 35 11.32 -16.73 11.04
N GLU A 36 11.81 -15.63 10.47
CA GLU A 36 11.19 -15.03 9.31
C GLU A 36 10.88 -16.15 8.34
N ARG A 37 9.61 -16.55 8.29
CA ARG A 37 9.12 -17.64 7.42
C ARG A 37 9.59 -17.26 6.03
N GLN A 38 10.60 -17.98 5.51
CA GLN A 38 11.20 -17.62 4.24
C GLN A 38 10.12 -17.78 3.17
N VAL A 39 9.51 -16.66 2.79
CA VAL A 39 8.46 -16.64 1.77
C VAL A 39 9.15 -17.00 0.46
N SER A 40 8.71 -18.06 -0.21
CA SER A 40 9.30 -18.44 -1.48
C SER A 40 8.91 -17.45 -2.58
N LEU A 41 9.71 -17.39 -3.65
CA LEU A 41 9.39 -16.63 -4.86
C LEU A 41 7.99 -17.01 -5.38
N GLU A 42 7.69 -18.30 -5.50
CA GLU A 42 6.40 -18.81 -5.97
C GLU A 42 5.22 -18.37 -5.10
N GLN A 43 5.41 -18.33 -3.78
CA GLN A 43 4.40 -17.81 -2.86
C GLN A 43 4.13 -16.33 -3.12
N THR A 44 5.18 -15.54 -3.40
CA THR A 44 5.07 -14.11 -3.69
C THR A 44 4.34 -13.87 -5.02
N ILE A 45 4.70 -14.61 -6.07
CA ILE A 45 4.03 -14.57 -7.38
C ILE A 45 2.55 -14.94 -7.23
N SER A 46 2.27 -16.05 -6.54
CA SER A 46 0.91 -16.53 -6.30
C SER A 46 0.09 -15.51 -5.52
N LYS A 47 0.71 -14.83 -4.55
CA LYS A 47 0.08 -13.78 -3.75
C LYS A 47 -0.27 -12.56 -4.61
N LEU A 48 0.67 -12.04 -5.40
CA LEU A 48 0.42 -10.93 -6.33
C LEU A 48 -0.70 -11.25 -7.32
N ARG A 49 -0.70 -12.46 -7.92
CA ARG A 49 -1.75 -12.91 -8.83
C ARG A 49 -3.12 -12.96 -8.15
N ARG A 50 -3.18 -13.50 -6.93
CA ARG A 50 -4.42 -13.60 -6.15
C ARG A 50 -4.97 -12.22 -5.75
N GLU A 51 -4.09 -11.31 -5.33
CA GLU A 51 -4.46 -9.94 -4.97
C GLU A 51 -4.96 -9.16 -6.19
N ARG A 52 -4.26 -9.25 -7.32
CA ARG A 52 -4.70 -8.70 -8.61
C ARG A 52 -6.08 -9.23 -9.00
N PHE A 53 -6.28 -10.55 -8.97
CA PHE A 53 -7.56 -11.17 -9.33
C PHE A 53 -8.69 -10.70 -8.42
N ARG A 54 -8.45 -10.66 -7.10
CA ARG A 54 -9.43 -10.15 -6.13
C ARG A 54 -9.80 -8.70 -6.43
N PHE A 55 -8.81 -7.83 -6.68
CA PHE A 55 -9.03 -6.43 -7.01
C PHE A 55 -9.83 -6.27 -8.30
N THR A 56 -9.52 -7.03 -9.35
CA THR A 56 -10.28 -6.98 -10.61
C THR A 56 -11.74 -7.39 -10.43
N LYS A 57 -12.01 -8.36 -9.54
CA LYS A 57 -13.35 -8.87 -9.25
C LYS A 57 -14.15 -7.94 -8.36
N SER A 58 -13.52 -7.29 -7.37
CA SER A 58 -14.22 -6.45 -6.38
C SER A 58 -14.43 -5.02 -6.86
N VAL A 59 -13.58 -4.52 -7.74
CA VAL A 59 -13.64 -3.13 -8.22
C VAL A 59 -14.15 -3.14 -9.66
N PRO A 60 -15.34 -2.59 -9.95
CA PRO A 60 -15.82 -2.47 -11.33
C PRO A 60 -15.04 -1.38 -12.08
N SER A 61 -14.98 -1.50 -13.40
CA SER A 61 -14.43 -0.47 -14.29
C SER A 61 -15.52 0.52 -14.71
N ASP A 62 -16.17 1.14 -13.73
CA ASP A 62 -17.26 2.10 -13.95
C ASP A 62 -16.81 3.51 -13.56
N LEU A 63 -17.10 4.50 -14.43
CA LEU A 63 -16.86 5.93 -14.18
C LEU A 63 -17.63 6.43 -12.95
N ASN A 64 -18.78 5.80 -12.64
CA ASN A 64 -19.62 6.15 -11.51
C ASN A 64 -19.31 5.36 -10.23
N SER A 65 -18.29 4.49 -10.26
CA SER A 65 -17.90 3.69 -9.10
C SER A 65 -17.50 4.58 -7.92
N ARG A 66 -18.16 4.39 -6.78
CA ARG A 66 -17.79 5.06 -5.52
C ARG A 66 -16.52 4.48 -4.89
N ILE A 67 -16.09 3.30 -5.33
CA ILE A 67 -15.00 2.53 -4.72
C ILE A 67 -13.63 2.99 -5.25
N CYS A 68 -13.50 3.12 -6.58
CA CYS A 68 -12.25 3.45 -7.24
C CYS A 68 -12.56 4.00 -8.62
N CYS A 69 -11.93 5.10 -9.02
CA CYS A 69 -12.12 5.64 -10.36
C CYS A 69 -11.39 4.78 -11.41
N PRO A 70 -11.82 4.80 -12.68
CA PRO A 70 -11.15 4.03 -13.73
C PRO A 70 -9.67 4.33 -13.88
N ARG A 71 -9.24 5.58 -13.65
CA ARG A 71 -7.82 5.98 -13.68
C ARG A 71 -7.00 5.27 -12.61
N ASP A 72 -7.43 5.35 -11.35
CA ASP A 72 -6.75 4.69 -10.23
C ASP A 72 -6.74 3.17 -10.40
N ARG A 73 -7.84 2.61 -10.90
CA ARG A 73 -7.91 1.19 -11.24
C ARG A 73 -6.85 0.79 -12.25
N GLY A 74 -6.69 1.57 -13.33
CA GLY A 74 -5.66 1.35 -14.34
C GLY A 74 -4.26 1.35 -13.72
N ALA A 75 -3.93 2.41 -12.98
CA ALA A 75 -2.64 2.53 -12.31
C ALA A 75 -2.32 1.35 -11.37
N VAL A 76 -3.31 0.88 -10.58
CA VAL A 76 -3.14 -0.31 -9.73
C VAL A 76 -2.85 -1.57 -10.56
N LEU A 77 -3.56 -1.77 -11.66
CA LEU A 77 -3.37 -2.94 -12.52
C LEU A 77 -2.01 -2.92 -13.22
N ASP A 78 -1.54 -1.74 -13.63
CA ASP A 78 -0.22 -1.55 -14.23
C ASP A 78 0.89 -1.87 -13.22
N ILE A 79 0.76 -1.43 -11.96
CA ILE A 79 1.70 -1.79 -10.89
C ILE A 79 1.75 -3.31 -10.69
N TYR A 80 0.60 -4.00 -10.66
CA TYR A 80 0.59 -5.46 -10.56
C TYR A 80 1.24 -6.14 -11.77
N ALA A 81 0.96 -5.65 -12.99
CA ALA A 81 1.52 -6.21 -14.21
C ALA A 81 3.05 -6.04 -14.26
N GLU A 82 3.55 -4.86 -13.90
CA GLU A 82 4.97 -4.56 -13.81
C GLU A 82 5.66 -5.36 -12.70
N ALA A 83 5.04 -5.47 -11.52
CA ALA A 83 5.57 -6.27 -10.43
C ALA A 83 5.71 -7.75 -10.83
N LEU A 84 4.72 -8.30 -11.53
CA LEU A 84 4.77 -9.68 -12.03
C LEU A 84 5.78 -9.89 -13.15
N SER A 85 6.11 -8.86 -13.94
CA SER A 85 7.09 -8.98 -15.04
C SER A 85 8.54 -8.83 -14.57
N LYS A 86 8.78 -8.06 -13.50
CA LYS A 86 10.12 -7.77 -12.98
C LYS A 86 10.56 -8.63 -11.79
N ILE A 87 9.68 -9.49 -11.29
CA ILE A 87 9.97 -10.33 -10.12
C ILE A 87 11.05 -11.36 -10.42
N THR A 88 12.07 -11.41 -9.55
CA THR A 88 13.18 -12.35 -9.59
C THR A 88 13.39 -12.99 -8.22
N PRO A 89 14.11 -14.13 -8.12
CA PRO A 89 14.44 -14.76 -6.84
C PRO A 89 15.15 -13.83 -5.85
N GLU A 90 15.91 -12.84 -6.34
CA GLU A 90 16.71 -11.93 -5.52
C GLU A 90 15.88 -10.76 -4.97
N ASN A 91 14.86 -10.31 -5.72
CA ASN A 91 14.15 -9.06 -5.44
C ASN A 91 12.69 -9.24 -5.01
N HIS A 92 12.16 -10.47 -4.98
CA HIS A 92 10.72 -10.71 -4.87
C HIS A 92 10.05 -10.06 -3.64
N ARG A 93 10.74 -10.06 -2.48
CA ARG A 93 10.21 -9.41 -1.26
C ARG A 93 10.14 -7.89 -1.43
N GLN A 94 11.17 -7.29 -2.01
CA GLN A 94 11.28 -5.85 -2.23
C GLN A 94 10.24 -5.40 -3.26
N ILE A 95 10.09 -6.11 -4.39
CA ILE A 95 9.05 -5.84 -5.39
C ILE A 95 7.66 -5.93 -4.76
N TYR A 96 7.40 -6.95 -3.94
CA TYR A 96 6.10 -7.07 -3.28
C TYR A 96 5.83 -5.90 -2.32
N ALA A 97 6.82 -5.50 -1.52
CA ALA A 97 6.70 -4.36 -0.61
C ALA A 97 6.48 -3.04 -1.36
N GLU A 98 7.28 -2.79 -2.41
CA GLU A 98 7.19 -1.60 -3.25
C GLU A 98 5.86 -1.53 -3.99
N ALA A 99 5.42 -2.62 -4.63
CA ALA A 99 4.12 -2.70 -5.29
C ALA A 99 2.98 -2.39 -4.31
N LYS A 100 3.03 -2.98 -3.12
CA LYS A 100 2.02 -2.78 -2.08
C LYS A 100 1.98 -1.32 -1.60
N LEU A 101 3.14 -0.68 -1.42
CA LEU A 101 3.21 0.73 -1.03
C LEU A 101 2.62 1.62 -2.13
N LYS A 102 3.06 1.44 -3.38
CA LYS A 102 2.55 2.18 -4.55
C LYS A 102 1.05 2.02 -4.74
N ILE A 103 0.51 0.80 -4.62
CA ILE A 103 -0.93 0.53 -4.71
C ILE A 103 -1.69 1.25 -3.60
N LYS A 104 -1.20 1.22 -2.35
CA LYS A 104 -1.83 1.94 -1.24
C LYS A 104 -1.84 3.45 -1.47
N THR A 105 -0.77 4.01 -2.04
CA THR A 105 -0.70 5.44 -2.39
C THR A 105 -1.68 5.79 -3.50
N VAL A 106 -1.73 4.99 -4.58
CA VAL A 106 -2.68 5.18 -5.69
C VAL A 106 -4.13 5.13 -5.21
N LEU A 107 -4.46 4.22 -4.28
CA LEU A 107 -5.80 4.11 -3.70
C LEU A 107 -6.10 5.17 -2.63
N GLY A 108 -5.17 6.06 -2.31
CA GLY A 108 -5.33 7.09 -1.28
C GLY A 108 -5.39 6.54 0.16
N ILE A 109 -5.03 5.27 0.37
CA ILE A 109 -4.95 4.63 1.70
C ILE A 109 -3.72 5.13 2.46
N SER A 110 -2.63 5.37 1.74
CA SER A 110 -1.40 5.94 2.30
C SER A 110 -1.13 7.30 1.66
N LYS A 111 -0.91 8.32 2.49
CA LYS A 111 -0.53 9.65 2.03
C LYS A 111 0.96 9.65 1.69
N ALA A 112 1.32 10.21 0.54
CA ALA A 112 2.70 10.35 0.11
C ALA A 112 2.99 11.79 -0.30
N GLY A 113 3.97 12.41 0.36
CA GLY A 113 4.49 13.72 -0.03
C GLY A 113 5.31 13.63 -1.32
N PRO A 114 5.59 14.75 -2.00
CA PRO A 114 6.36 14.76 -3.25
C PRO A 114 7.80 14.20 -3.16
N ARG A 115 8.34 14.08 -1.93
CA ARG A 115 9.66 13.49 -1.66
C ARG A 115 9.63 11.98 -1.47
N ASN A 116 8.45 11.36 -1.39
CA ASN A 116 8.33 9.94 -1.10
C ASN A 116 8.87 9.07 -2.24
N ASP A 117 9.54 7.97 -1.88
CA ASP A 117 10.21 7.07 -2.81
C ASP A 117 9.29 6.49 -3.90
N VAL A 118 7.98 6.40 -3.65
CA VAL A 118 7.01 5.95 -4.67
C VAL A 118 7.02 6.80 -5.94
N PHE A 119 7.47 8.06 -5.86
CA PHE A 119 7.59 8.98 -6.99
C PHE A 119 8.98 8.96 -7.64
N THR A 120 9.89 8.14 -7.14
CA THR A 120 11.24 7.97 -7.68
C THR A 120 11.39 6.59 -8.30
N LYS A 121 12.38 6.44 -9.18
CA LYS A 121 12.64 5.16 -9.83
C LYS A 121 13.38 4.24 -8.86
N MET A 122 12.74 3.14 -8.48
CA MET A 122 13.31 2.04 -7.70
C MET A 122 13.32 0.75 -8.54
N LEU A 123 12.68 -0.34 -8.08
CA LEU A 123 12.53 -1.58 -8.86
C LEU A 123 11.36 -1.47 -9.85
N LEU A 124 10.27 -0.82 -9.42
CA LEU A 124 9.10 -0.53 -10.26
C LEU A 124 9.11 0.92 -10.73
N ALA A 125 8.38 1.21 -11.80
CA ALA A 125 8.23 2.56 -12.32
C ALA A 125 7.60 3.47 -11.25
N PRO A 126 8.04 4.73 -11.16
CA PRO A 126 7.46 5.69 -10.23
C PRO A 126 5.99 5.92 -10.56
N ILE A 127 5.16 6.09 -9.52
CA ILE A 127 3.75 6.43 -9.73
C ILE A 127 3.62 7.89 -10.15
N GLU A 128 2.51 8.24 -10.82
CA GLU A 128 2.34 9.57 -11.36
C GLU A 128 2.22 10.66 -10.26
N PRO A 129 2.71 11.89 -10.51
CA PRO A 129 2.66 13.02 -9.58
C PRO A 129 1.26 13.41 -9.06
N LEU A 130 0.20 13.02 -9.77
CA LEU A 130 -1.18 13.31 -9.36
C LEU A 130 -1.54 12.64 -8.02
N TYR A 131 -0.83 11.57 -7.66
CA TYR A 131 -0.98 10.86 -6.39
C TYR A 131 -0.21 11.52 -5.23
N ALA A 132 0.69 12.46 -5.50
CA ALA A 132 1.41 13.19 -4.48
C ALA A 132 0.52 14.20 -3.75
N MET A 133 0.79 14.41 -2.47
CA MET A 133 0.06 15.39 -1.67
C MET A 133 0.31 16.83 -2.18
N PRO A 134 -0.75 17.63 -2.43
CA PRO A 134 -2.16 17.28 -2.30
C PRO A 134 -2.65 16.43 -3.48
N ARG A 135 -3.26 15.27 -3.18
CA ARG A 135 -3.73 14.34 -4.22
C ARG A 135 -4.78 15.00 -5.10
N ILE A 136 -4.67 14.80 -6.41
CA ILE A 136 -5.69 15.27 -7.38
C ILE A 136 -6.72 14.16 -7.54
N GLU A 137 -7.85 14.32 -6.85
CA GLU A 137 -8.97 13.39 -6.95
C GLU A 137 -9.68 13.51 -8.30
N PHE A 138 -9.99 12.38 -8.94
CA PHE A 138 -10.68 12.32 -10.23
C PHE A 138 -11.99 13.12 -10.25
N ARG A 139 -12.72 13.14 -9.13
CA ARG A 139 -13.99 13.90 -9.00
C ARG A 139 -13.80 15.41 -9.20
N ASN A 140 -12.62 15.92 -8.83
CA ASN A 140 -12.25 17.33 -8.91
C ASN A 140 -11.43 17.65 -10.18
N ASP A 141 -11.17 16.65 -11.03
CA ASP A 141 -10.38 16.75 -12.24
C ASP A 141 -10.86 15.74 -13.30
N LYS A 142 -12.17 15.79 -13.61
CA LYS A 142 -12.84 14.84 -14.51
C LYS A 142 -12.17 14.73 -15.89
N PHE A 143 -11.67 15.85 -16.39
CA PHE A 143 -10.99 15.94 -17.69
C PHE A 143 -9.47 15.72 -17.59
N GLY A 144 -8.91 15.60 -16.38
CA GLY A 144 -7.47 15.36 -16.19
C GLY A 144 -6.58 16.57 -16.42
N HIS A 145 -7.11 17.78 -16.61
CA HIS A 145 -6.30 18.96 -16.90
C HIS A 145 -5.32 19.29 -15.77
N ARG A 146 -5.75 19.16 -14.51
CA ARG A 146 -4.89 19.45 -13.35
C ARG A 146 -3.79 18.40 -13.22
N ALA A 147 -4.15 17.12 -13.37
CA ALA A 147 -3.19 16.02 -13.35
C ALA A 147 -2.15 16.16 -14.48
N ALA A 148 -2.60 16.48 -15.70
CA ALA A 148 -1.73 16.69 -16.85
C ALA A 148 -0.78 17.88 -16.64
N THR A 149 -1.30 19.01 -16.13
CA THR A 149 -0.49 20.19 -15.82
C THR A 149 0.58 19.87 -14.79
N ARG A 150 0.20 19.21 -13.68
CA ARG A 150 1.17 18.82 -12.64
C ARG A 150 2.24 17.90 -13.21
N LEU A 151 1.84 16.88 -13.97
CA LEU A 151 2.78 15.95 -14.59
C LEU A 151 3.77 16.66 -15.51
N GLN A 152 3.30 17.60 -16.33
CA GLN A 152 4.15 18.40 -17.20
C GLN A 152 5.14 19.25 -16.39
N GLU A 153 4.65 19.96 -15.38
CA GLU A 153 5.51 20.80 -14.53
C GLU A 153 6.59 19.99 -13.80
N TRP A 154 6.26 18.78 -13.33
CA TRP A 154 7.23 17.89 -12.70
C TRP A 154 8.26 17.37 -13.71
N ARG A 155 7.84 17.04 -14.95
CA ARG A 155 8.73 16.62 -16.03
C ARG A 155 9.67 17.72 -16.47
N ASP A 156 9.19 18.96 -16.56
CA ASP A 156 10.00 20.13 -16.90
C ASP A 156 11.14 20.34 -15.89
N ASP A 157 10.92 19.95 -14.64
CA ASP A 157 11.92 19.98 -13.57
C ASP A 157 12.77 18.69 -13.45
N GLY A 158 12.63 17.73 -14.36
CA GLY A 158 13.47 16.53 -14.43
C GLY A 158 12.94 15.28 -13.71
N TRP A 159 11.68 15.26 -13.29
CA TRP A 159 11.04 14.03 -12.79
C TRP A 159 11.00 12.94 -13.89
N PRO A 160 11.23 11.64 -13.56
CA PRO A 160 11.37 11.06 -12.22
C PRO A 160 12.79 10.98 -11.66
N ASN A 161 13.79 11.43 -12.41
CA ASN A 161 15.19 11.29 -12.01
C ASN A 161 15.61 12.37 -10.99
N GLN A 162 14.89 13.49 -10.94
CA GLN A 162 15.17 14.61 -10.06
C GLN A 162 13.92 15.03 -9.28
N TYR A 163 14.14 15.54 -8.07
CA TYR A 163 13.07 16.11 -7.26
C TYR A 163 12.59 17.45 -7.86
N PRO A 164 11.30 17.61 -8.17
CA PRO A 164 10.80 18.75 -8.94
C PRO A 164 10.57 20.00 -8.08
N LYS A 165 11.68 20.64 -7.67
CA LYS A 165 11.69 21.78 -6.72
C LYS A 165 10.82 22.95 -7.17
N ASN A 166 10.91 23.37 -8.43
CA ASN A 166 10.19 24.55 -8.91
C ASN A 166 8.70 24.28 -9.09
N ALA A 167 8.32 23.10 -9.59
CA ALA A 167 6.95 22.67 -9.74
C ALA A 167 6.24 22.65 -8.39
N ILE A 168 6.88 22.07 -7.37
CA ILE A 168 6.33 22.03 -6.01
C ILE A 168 6.22 23.43 -5.43
N ARG A 169 7.23 24.30 -5.64
CA ARG A 169 7.18 25.71 -5.23
C ARG A 169 6.04 26.48 -5.91
N LYS A 170 5.87 26.32 -7.23
CA LYS A 170 4.77 26.92 -8.02
C LYS A 170 3.41 26.44 -7.50
N GLU A 171 3.28 25.16 -7.21
CA GLU A 171 2.05 24.59 -6.70
C GLU A 171 1.70 25.12 -5.30
N LYS A 172 2.67 25.17 -4.38
CA LYS A 172 2.51 25.79 -3.06
C LYS A 172 2.11 27.27 -3.17
N ALA A 173 2.72 28.02 -4.09
CA ALA A 173 2.39 29.43 -4.33
C ALA A 173 0.96 29.63 -4.88
N ARG A 174 0.46 28.73 -5.73
CA ARG A 174 -0.93 28.77 -6.24
C ARG A 174 -1.96 28.58 -5.11
N LYS A 175 -1.68 27.71 -4.13
CA LYS A 175 -2.56 27.51 -2.96
C LYS A 175 -2.73 28.79 -2.13
N GLY A 176 -1.69 29.62 -1.98
CA GLY A 176 -1.77 30.89 -1.25
C GLY A 176 -2.76 31.91 -1.84
N LYS A 177 -3.09 31.80 -3.13
CA LYS A 177 -4.07 32.67 -3.82
C LYS A 177 -5.50 32.11 -3.82
N LEU A 178 -5.69 30.88 -3.34
CA LEU A 178 -6.94 30.09 -3.41
C LEU A 178 -7.55 29.89 -2.00
N ARG A 179 -7.59 30.95 -1.19
CA ARG A 179 -8.08 30.96 0.21
C ARG A 179 -9.60 30.74 0.37
N GLY A 180 -10.19 29.90 -0.48
CA GLY A 180 -11.60 29.51 -0.41
C GLY A 180 -11.89 28.04 -0.73
N TRP A 181 -10.90 27.20 -1.06
CA TRP A 181 -11.16 25.81 -1.50
C TRP A 181 -10.19 24.79 -0.84
N VAL A 182 -10.65 24.27 0.30
CA VAL A 182 -10.26 23.00 0.97
C VAL A 182 -8.93 22.98 1.75
N ASP A 183 -9.09 23.13 3.08
CA ASP A 183 -8.13 22.78 4.12
C ASP A 183 -7.73 21.30 4.05
N GLN A 184 -6.43 21.02 4.13
CA GLN A 184 -5.91 19.76 4.64
C GLN A 184 -4.44 19.95 5.08
N ASN A 185 -4.21 19.62 6.34
CA ASN A 185 -2.99 19.72 7.16
C ASN A 185 -1.69 19.42 6.41
N TRP A 186 -0.74 20.33 6.57
CA TRP A 186 0.69 20.19 6.25
C TRP A 186 1.55 20.24 7.52
N GLU A 187 1.07 19.68 8.63
CA GLU A 187 1.92 19.48 9.81
C GLU A 187 2.53 18.07 9.70
N ASP A 188 3.77 17.98 9.20
CA ASP A 188 4.79 16.96 9.53
C ASP A 188 6.01 16.97 8.57
N GLU A 189 6.51 18.14 8.15
CA GLU A 189 7.87 18.24 7.58
C GLU A 189 8.59 19.49 8.11
N GLY A 190 8.68 19.62 9.43
CA GLY A 190 9.36 20.75 10.05
C GLY A 190 9.76 20.48 11.49
N ALA A 191 10.77 19.64 11.70
CA ALA A 191 11.77 19.77 12.76
C ALA A 191 12.66 18.52 12.80
N GLU A 192 13.63 18.40 11.90
CA GLU A 192 14.92 17.74 12.17
C GLU A 192 15.98 18.32 11.22
N GLU A 193 16.36 19.57 11.46
CA GLU A 193 17.73 20.03 11.21
C GLU A 193 18.10 20.90 12.42
N GLY A 194 18.59 20.24 13.46
CA GLY A 194 19.64 20.84 14.27
C GLY A 194 20.95 20.63 13.51
N ASP A 195 21.68 21.71 13.27
CA ASP A 195 23.05 21.81 13.79
C ASP A 195 23.59 23.25 13.67
N ASP A 196 24.14 23.70 14.79
CA ASP A 196 25.35 24.50 14.97
C ASP A 196 25.67 25.68 14.03
N SER A 197 25.53 26.90 14.57
CA SER A 197 26.64 27.84 14.85
C SER A 197 26.15 29.11 15.55
#